data_AF-L0RV05-F1
#
_entry.id   AF-L0RV05-F1
#
_cell.length_a   1.000
_cell.length_b   1.000
_cell.length_c   1.000
_cell.angle_alpha   90.00
_cell.angle_beta   90.00
_cell.angle_gamma   90.00
#
_symmetry.space_group_name_H-M   'P 1'
#
loop_
_entity.id
_entity.type
_entity.pdbx_description
1 polymer ?
#
loop_
_entity_poly.entity_id
_entity_poly.type
_entity_poly.pdbx_seq_one_letter_code
_entity_poly.pdbx_strand_id
1 'polypeptide(L)'
;MKKNNEVFQNYYNIRNKKIISKQNVFQKEGNKNGNWAVDLEINRKVLNGVVRYQGKNYAAFDMYNKRIIFPFNSDVLLAHSSDDNLYFKYNDKKYFAKEPNGKYLSLTEMWALEKGLDYSISAVGKLAFIYNKTNSFLKLLNYISQNLIVFPWLPKIIILKLIKSCPNT
;
A
#
# COMPACT_ATOMS: atom_id res chain seq x y z
N MET A 1 31.69 -11.74 42.85
CA MET A 1 30.54 -11.40 41.98
C MET A 1 29.37 -10.68 42.69
N LYS A 2 29.13 -10.85 44.01
CA LYS A 2 28.02 -10.16 44.72
C LYS A 2 28.11 -8.63 44.83
N LYS A 3 29.31 -8.05 44.97
CA LYS A 3 29.49 -6.58 45.20
C LYS A 3 29.02 -5.67 44.07
N ASN A 4 29.03 -6.12 42.81
CA ASN A 4 28.67 -5.26 41.68
C ASN A 4 27.15 -5.08 41.53
N ASN A 5 26.36 -6.09 41.90
CA ASN A 5 24.89 -6.01 41.79
C ASN A 5 24.28 -5.01 42.78
N GLU A 6 24.85 -4.87 43.97
CA GLU A 6 24.37 -3.90 44.96
C GLU A 6 24.63 -2.44 44.50
N VAL A 7 25.75 -2.19 43.83
CA VAL A 7 26.07 -0.86 43.28
C VAL A 7 25.10 -0.49 42.16
N PHE A 8 24.78 -1.41 41.25
CA PHE A 8 23.80 -1.16 40.19
C PHE A 8 22.39 -0.99 40.75
N GLN A 9 21.96 -1.83 41.68
CA GLN A 9 20.66 -1.71 42.35
C GLN A 9 20.50 -0.36 43.06
N ASN A 10 21.53 0.08 43.80
CA ASN A 10 21.50 1.40 44.44
C ASN A 10 21.48 2.55 43.43
N TYR A 11 22.23 2.45 42.33
CA TYR A 11 22.22 3.47 41.29
C TYR A 11 20.83 3.65 40.67
N TYR A 12 20.12 2.56 40.35
CA TYR A 12 18.76 2.61 39.82
C TYR A 12 17.74 3.12 40.86
N ASN A 13 17.87 2.70 42.12
CA ASN A 13 16.95 3.10 43.19
C ASN A 13 17.09 4.58 43.56
N ILE A 14 18.30 5.14 43.55
CA ILE A 14 18.54 6.57 43.79
C ILE A 14 18.00 7.42 42.63
N ARG A 15 18.16 6.97 41.38
CA ARG A 15 17.61 7.67 40.20
C ARG A 15 16.08 7.66 40.20
N ASN A 16 15.47 6.52 40.55
CA ASN A 16 14.02 6.36 40.55
C ASN A 16 13.33 7.06 41.73
N LYS A 17 14.01 7.25 42.88
CA LYS A 17 13.48 8.08 43.99
C LYS A 17 13.35 9.56 43.64
N LYS A 18 14.04 10.04 42.60
CA LYS A 18 13.92 11.43 42.10
C LYS A 18 12.85 11.59 41.02
N ILE A 19 12.12 10.52 40.70
CA ILE A 19 10.94 10.60 39.84
C ILE A 19 9.81 11.13 40.72
N ILE A 20 9.72 12.46 40.80
CA ILE A 20 8.47 13.13 41.17
C ILE A 20 7.38 12.43 40.37
N SER A 21 6.35 11.92 41.04
CA SER A 21 5.23 11.25 40.37
C SER A 21 4.57 12.27 39.44
N LYS A 22 5.05 12.36 38.21
CA LYS A 22 4.35 13.09 37.15
C LYS A 22 3.13 12.25 36.85
N GLN A 23 2.03 12.58 37.49
CA GLN A 23 0.73 12.14 37.01
C GLN A 23 0.58 12.73 35.61
N ASN A 24 0.56 11.86 34.59
CA ASN A 24 0.22 12.26 33.24
C ASN A 24 -1.27 12.58 33.22
N VAL A 25 -1.61 13.81 33.58
CA VAL A 25 -2.96 14.33 33.37
C VAL A 25 -2.99 14.87 31.95
N PHE A 26 -3.64 14.14 31.04
CA PHE A 26 -4.02 14.70 29.75
C PHE A 26 -4.94 15.90 30.03
N GLN A 27 -4.48 17.10 29.69
CA GLN A 27 -5.32 18.28 29.77
C GLN A 27 -6.45 18.13 28.75
N LYS A 28 -7.71 18.18 29.20
CA LYS A 28 -8.84 18.31 28.28
C LYS A 28 -8.73 19.68 27.60
N GLU A 29 -8.93 19.70 26.28
CA GLU A 29 -8.80 20.88 25.45
C GLU A 29 -9.65 22.04 26.01
N GLY A 30 -8.99 23.13 26.37
CA GLY A 30 -9.66 24.41 26.60
C GLY A 30 -9.75 25.16 25.28
N ASN A 31 -10.92 25.77 25.02
CA ASN A 31 -11.18 26.65 23.88
C ASN A 31 -10.09 27.74 23.73
N LYS A 32 -9.03 27.48 22.96
CA LYS A 32 -8.06 28.48 22.51
C LYS A 32 -7.65 28.16 21.08
N ASN A 33 -7.82 29.17 20.23
CA ASN A 33 -7.61 29.14 18.78
C ASN A 33 -6.13 29.01 18.37
N GLY A 34 -5.47 27.89 18.69
CA GLY A 34 -4.09 27.62 18.31
C GLY A 34 -3.89 26.14 17.99
N ASN A 35 -3.38 25.85 16.78
CA ASN A 35 -3.06 24.53 16.25
C ASN A 35 -2.09 23.74 17.15
N TRP A 36 -2.57 23.10 18.21
CA TRP A 36 -1.80 22.12 18.98
C TRP A 36 -2.51 20.76 19.03
N ALA A 37 -3.10 20.35 17.91
CA ALA A 37 -3.35 18.92 17.68
C ALA A 37 -1.98 18.24 17.60
N VAL A 38 -1.59 17.53 18.67
CA VAL A 38 -0.41 16.67 18.65
C VAL A 38 -0.77 15.46 17.81
N ASP A 39 -0.54 15.57 16.51
CA ASP A 39 -0.71 14.43 15.61
C ASP A 39 0.42 13.42 15.88
N LEU A 40 0.09 12.14 16.07
CA LEU A 40 1.09 11.08 16.11
C LEU A 40 1.52 10.76 14.67
N GLU A 41 2.70 11.26 14.30
CA GLU A 41 3.25 11.10 12.97
C GLU A 41 4.13 9.85 12.85
N ILE A 42 3.90 9.10 11.78
CA ILE A 42 4.61 7.86 11.47
C ILE A 42 5.16 8.00 10.06
N ASN A 43 6.48 7.93 9.94
CA ASN A 43 7.13 8.01 8.64
C ASN A 43 6.86 6.74 7.83
N ARG A 44 6.37 6.90 6.59
CA ARG A 44 5.93 5.80 5.72
C ARG A 44 6.38 6.03 4.29
N LYS A 45 6.71 4.95 3.61
CA LYS A 45 6.97 4.97 2.17
C LYS A 45 5.70 4.60 1.42
N VAL A 46 5.36 5.39 0.41
CA VAL A 46 4.26 5.06 -0.51
C VAL A 46 4.77 4.06 -1.53
N LEU A 47 4.16 2.87 -1.55
CA LEU A 47 4.45 1.85 -2.54
C LEU A 47 3.18 1.57 -3.34
N ASN A 48 3.31 1.61 -4.67
CA ASN A 48 2.18 1.42 -5.59
C ASN A 48 0.97 2.33 -5.27
N GLY A 49 1.22 3.58 -4.85
CA GLY A 49 0.17 4.57 -4.57
C GLY A 49 -0.64 4.31 -3.30
N VAL A 50 -0.18 3.43 -2.40
CA VAL A 50 -0.79 3.17 -1.08
C VAL A 50 0.25 2.99 0.02
N VAL A 51 -0.21 3.08 1.27
CA VAL A 51 0.55 2.72 2.47
C VAL A 51 -0.20 1.65 3.25
N ARG A 52 0.47 0.53 3.54
CA ARG A 52 -0.08 -0.52 4.41
C ARG A 52 0.12 -0.16 5.87
N TYR A 53 -0.98 -0.07 6.62
CA TYR A 53 -0.99 0.25 8.04
C TYR A 53 -2.07 -0.59 8.75
N GLN A 54 -1.73 -1.22 9.88
CA GLN A 54 -2.66 -2.06 10.65
C GLN A 54 -3.44 -3.10 9.80
N GLY A 55 -2.78 -3.72 8.82
CA GLY A 55 -3.39 -4.74 7.95
C GLY A 55 -4.28 -4.20 6.82
N LYS A 56 -4.45 -2.87 6.73
CA LYS A 56 -5.25 -2.19 5.72
C LYS A 56 -4.38 -1.36 4.78
N ASN A 57 -4.86 -1.15 3.55
CA ASN A 57 -4.14 -0.36 2.54
C ASN A 57 -4.81 1.00 2.40
N TYR A 58 -4.10 2.07 2.73
CA TYR A 58 -4.60 3.43 2.71
C TYR A 58 -4.06 4.20 1.51
N ALA A 59 -4.93 4.98 0.86
CA ALA A 59 -4.61 5.94 -0.17
C ALA A 59 -4.99 7.36 0.29
N ALA A 60 -4.33 8.37 -0.28
CA ALA A 60 -4.61 9.76 0.01
C ALA A 60 -5.79 10.28 -0.81
N PHE A 61 -6.66 11.05 -0.17
CA PHE A 61 -7.79 11.73 -0.79
C PHE A 61 -7.83 13.20 -0.38
N ASP A 62 -8.18 14.07 -1.33
CA ASP A 62 -8.47 15.47 -1.01
C ASP A 62 -9.87 15.62 -0.35
N MET A 63 -10.23 16.87 -0.03
CA MET A 63 -11.53 17.21 0.56
C MET A 63 -12.72 16.90 -0.35
N TYR A 64 -12.50 16.74 -1.66
CA TYR A 64 -13.52 16.40 -2.65
C TYR A 64 -13.56 14.89 -2.96
N ASN A 65 -12.87 14.08 -2.15
CA ASN A 65 -12.79 12.64 -2.28
C ASN A 65 -12.19 12.18 -3.63
N LYS A 66 -11.28 12.99 -4.20
CA LYS A 66 -10.44 12.63 -5.33
C LYS A 66 -9.15 11.98 -4.81
N ARG A 67 -8.80 10.81 -5.37
CA ARG A 67 -7.56 10.10 -5.03
C ARG A 67 -6.36 10.95 -5.47
N ILE A 68 -5.43 11.14 -4.55
CA ILE A 68 -4.15 11.79 -4.79
C ILE A 68 -3.09 10.71 -4.95
N ILE A 69 -2.35 10.78 -6.05
CA ILE A 69 -1.25 9.87 -6.32
C ILE A 69 0.03 10.61 -5.94
N PHE A 70 0.72 10.09 -4.92
CA PHE A 70 2.04 10.60 -4.57
C PHE A 70 3.08 10.12 -5.59
N PRO A 71 4.14 10.91 -5.85
CA PRO A 71 5.27 10.47 -6.66
C PRO A 71 5.87 9.17 -6.13
N PHE A 72 6.45 8.35 -7.01
CA PHE A 72 7.08 7.10 -6.63
C PHE A 72 8.21 7.34 -5.61
N ASN A 73 8.30 6.50 -4.57
CA ASN A 73 9.26 6.63 -3.46
C ASN A 73 9.18 7.95 -2.67
N SER A 74 8.04 8.63 -2.68
CA SER A 74 7.80 9.74 -1.78
C SER A 74 7.79 9.26 -0.31
N ASP A 75 8.57 9.94 0.52
CA ASP A 75 8.46 9.84 1.97
C ASP A 75 7.24 10.66 2.39
N VAL A 76 6.24 9.98 2.96
CA VAL A 76 5.00 10.59 3.44
C VAL A 76 4.86 10.30 4.92
N LEU A 77 4.25 11.24 5.63
CA LEU A 77 3.93 11.04 7.04
C LEU A 77 2.48 10.59 7.14
N LEU A 78 2.25 9.46 7.81
CA LEU A 78 0.93 9.01 8.20
C LEU A 78 0.67 9.52 9.63
N ALA A 79 -0.38 10.30 9.82
CA ALA A 79 -0.66 11.00 11.06
C ALA A 79 -2.01 10.58 11.63
N HIS A 80 -2.03 10.12 12.88
CA HIS A 80 -3.26 10.08 13.67
C HIS A 80 -3.50 11.47 14.22
N SER A 81 -4.63 12.07 13.90
CA SER A 81 -4.99 13.39 14.40
C SER A 81 -5.93 13.29 15.60
N SER A 82 -6.14 14.42 16.29
CA SER A 82 -6.95 14.48 17.52
C SER A 82 -8.44 14.25 17.28
N ASP A 83 -8.88 14.27 16.03
CA ASP A 83 -10.24 13.96 15.57
C ASP A 83 -10.46 12.45 15.31
N ASP A 84 -9.54 11.60 15.80
CA ASP A 84 -9.49 10.15 15.56
C ASP A 84 -9.40 9.73 14.08
N ASN A 85 -9.15 10.67 13.17
CA ASN A 85 -8.96 10.38 11.76
C ASN A 85 -7.49 10.19 11.41
N LEU A 86 -7.29 9.40 10.36
CA LEU A 86 -5.99 9.14 9.78
C LEU A 86 -5.76 10.05 8.58
N TYR A 87 -4.59 10.69 8.53
CA TYR A 87 -4.21 11.61 7.47
C TYR A 87 -2.83 11.28 6.88
N PHE A 88 -2.65 11.59 5.61
CA PHE A 88 -1.32 11.74 5.02
C PHE A 88 -0.90 13.21 5.07
N LYS A 89 0.31 13.47 5.57
CA LYS A 89 0.99 14.75 5.42
C LYS A 89 2.06 14.64 4.34
N TYR A 90 1.96 15.52 3.35
CA TYR A 90 2.90 15.61 2.24
C TYR A 90 2.95 17.05 1.73
N ASN A 91 4.16 17.60 1.56
CA ASN A 91 4.39 18.99 1.15
C ASN A 91 3.53 20.00 1.93
N ASP A 92 3.57 19.92 3.26
CA ASP A 92 2.83 20.80 4.20
C ASP A 92 1.30 20.77 4.05
N LYS A 93 0.75 19.78 3.32
CA LYS A 93 -0.69 19.57 3.15
C LYS A 93 -1.14 18.29 3.83
N LYS A 94 -2.36 18.32 4.37
CA LYS A 94 -3.06 17.14 4.90
C LYS A 94 -4.02 16.57 3.86
N TYR A 95 -4.05 15.25 3.75
CA TYR A 95 -4.95 14.50 2.90
C TYR A 95 -5.61 13.39 3.73
N PHE A 96 -6.87 13.08 3.49
CA PHE A 96 -7.54 11.98 4.18
C PHE A 96 -6.90 10.65 3.80
N ALA A 97 -6.60 9.80 4.78
CA ALA A 97 -6.16 8.43 4.54
C ALA A 97 -7.37 7.50 4.57
N LYS A 98 -7.77 6.97 3.42
CA LYS A 98 -8.92 6.07 3.30
C LYS A 98 -8.56 4.82 2.52
N GLU A 99 -9.27 3.72 2.79
CA GLU A 99 -9.18 2.52 1.95
C GLU A 99 -9.79 2.84 0.57
N PRO A 100 -9.03 2.70 -0.53
CA PRO A 100 -9.56 2.95 -1.87
C PRO A 100 -10.59 1.88 -2.24
N ASN A 101 -11.77 2.30 -2.72
CA ASN A 101 -12.82 1.41 -3.20
C ASN A 101 -12.78 1.25 -4.73
N GLY A 102 -13.52 0.28 -5.26
CA GLY A 102 -13.45 -0.25 -6.64
C GLY A 102 -13.18 0.77 -7.76
N LYS A 103 -13.85 1.94 -7.78
CA LYS A 103 -13.63 2.95 -8.84
C LYS A 103 -12.24 3.58 -8.83
N TYR A 104 -11.53 3.50 -7.71
CA TYR A 104 -10.19 4.03 -7.54
C TYR A 104 -9.11 2.97 -7.68
N LEU A 105 -9.48 1.70 -7.83
CA LEU A 105 -8.57 0.58 -7.98
C LEU A 105 -8.33 0.27 -9.46
N SER A 106 -7.08 0.08 -9.83
CA SER A 106 -6.67 -0.44 -11.12
C SER A 106 -6.99 -1.94 -11.24
N LEU A 107 -7.04 -2.45 -12.47
CA LEU A 107 -7.26 -3.88 -12.75
C LEU A 107 -6.25 -4.80 -12.02
N THR A 108 -5.01 -4.36 -11.88
CA THR A 108 -3.96 -5.11 -11.18
C THR A 108 -4.17 -5.08 -9.66
N GLU A 109 -4.59 -3.96 -9.09
CA GLU A 109 -4.96 -3.87 -7.66
C GLU A 109 -6.18 -4.74 -7.35
N MET A 110 -7.22 -4.71 -8.20
CA MET A 110 -8.40 -5.58 -8.04
C MET A 110 -8.02 -7.05 -8.12
N TRP A 111 -7.23 -7.45 -9.12
CA TRP A 111 -6.75 -8.83 -9.25
C TRP A 111 -5.96 -9.29 -8.01
N ALA A 112 -5.09 -8.43 -7.48
CA ALA A 112 -4.30 -8.77 -6.30
C ALA A 112 -5.20 -8.97 -5.07
N LEU A 113 -6.20 -8.11 -4.88
CA LEU A 113 -7.18 -8.24 -3.81
C LEU A 113 -8.01 -9.53 -3.94
N GLU A 114 -8.46 -9.89 -5.14
CA GLU A 114 -9.17 -11.16 -5.39
C GLU A 114 -8.33 -12.39 -5.01
N LYS A 115 -7.00 -12.29 -5.14
CA LYS A 115 -6.06 -13.35 -4.76
C LYS A 115 -5.57 -13.28 -3.32
N GLY A 116 -6.06 -12.32 -2.52
CA GLY A 116 -5.61 -12.11 -1.14
C GLY A 116 -4.15 -11.64 -1.05
N LEU A 117 -3.63 -11.02 -2.11
CA LEU A 117 -2.26 -10.53 -2.20
C LEU A 117 -2.17 -9.05 -1.81
N ASP A 118 -1.06 -8.69 -1.17
CA ASP A 118 -0.78 -7.30 -0.81
C ASP A 118 -0.27 -6.51 -2.03
N TYR A 119 -1.17 -5.75 -2.65
CA TYR A 119 -0.87 -4.94 -3.82
C TYR A 119 0.02 -3.73 -3.54
N SER A 120 0.34 -3.41 -2.27
CA SER A 120 1.37 -2.43 -1.95
C SER A 120 2.78 -2.92 -2.33
N ILE A 121 2.97 -4.24 -2.45
CA ILE A 121 4.22 -4.85 -2.86
C ILE A 121 4.38 -4.73 -4.38
N SER A 122 5.44 -4.05 -4.84
CA SER A 122 5.70 -3.83 -6.27
C SER A 122 5.74 -5.13 -7.09
N ALA A 123 6.28 -6.23 -6.52
CA ALA A 123 6.32 -7.54 -7.18
C ALA A 123 4.93 -8.09 -7.50
N VAL A 124 3.92 -7.81 -6.67
CA VAL A 124 2.54 -8.27 -6.89
C VAL A 124 1.94 -7.60 -8.13
N GLY A 125 2.22 -6.32 -8.35
CA GLY A 125 1.81 -5.63 -9.58
C GLY A 125 2.43 -6.25 -10.85
N LYS A 126 3.70 -6.65 -10.78
CA LYS A 126 4.38 -7.35 -11.90
C LYS A 126 3.76 -8.73 -12.18
N LEU A 127 3.45 -9.49 -11.12
CA LEU A 127 2.75 -10.77 -11.22
C LEU A 127 1.38 -10.62 -11.88
N ALA A 128 0.59 -9.64 -11.44
CA ALA A 128 -0.72 -9.35 -12.01
C ALA A 128 -0.64 -9.02 -13.51
N PHE A 129 0.35 -8.20 -13.89
CA PHE A 129 0.58 -7.84 -15.29
C PHE A 129 0.90 -9.06 -16.16
N ILE A 130 1.83 -9.91 -15.71
CA ILE A 130 2.20 -11.14 -16.43
C ILE A 130 0.97 -12.05 -16.56
N TYR A 131 0.26 -12.31 -15.46
CA TYR A 131 -0.93 -13.15 -15.44
C TYR A 131 -1.99 -12.68 -16.45
N ASN A 132 -2.29 -11.38 -16.46
CA ASN A 132 -3.26 -10.80 -17.37
C ASN A 132 -2.84 -10.93 -18.83
N LYS A 133 -1.55 -10.72 -19.15
CA LYS A 133 -1.02 -10.95 -20.50
C LYS A 133 -1.13 -12.42 -20.92
N THR A 134 -0.73 -13.35 -20.07
CA THR A 134 -0.78 -14.78 -20.37
C THR A 134 -2.21 -15.26 -20.60
N ASN A 135 -3.15 -14.82 -19.77
CA ASN A 135 -4.57 -15.16 -19.94
C ASN A 135 -5.18 -14.56 -21.21
N SER A 136 -4.82 -13.34 -21.58
CA SER A 136 -5.27 -12.74 -22.84
C SER A 136 -4.77 -13.55 -24.03
N PHE A 137 -3.50 -13.97 -24.02
CA PHE A 137 -2.91 -14.82 -25.05
C PHE A 137 -3.59 -16.20 -25.12
N LEU A 138 -3.85 -16.85 -23.98
CA LEU A 138 -4.55 -18.13 -23.94
C LEU A 138 -6.00 -18.03 -24.46
N LYS A 139 -6.70 -16.93 -24.16
CA LYS A 139 -8.04 -16.68 -24.72
C LYS A 139 -8.00 -16.54 -26.24
N LEU A 140 -7.02 -15.81 -26.77
CA LEU A 140 -6.82 -15.67 -28.21
C LEU A 140 -6.53 -17.03 -28.86
N LEU A 141 -5.67 -17.85 -28.25
CA LEU A 141 -5.39 -19.22 -28.73
C LEU A 141 -6.63 -20.09 -28.73
N ASN A 142 -7.45 -20.05 -27.66
CA ASN A 142 -8.70 -20.80 -27.60
C ASN A 142 -9.69 -20.35 -28.67
N TYR A 143 -9.81 -19.03 -28.90
CA TYR A 143 -10.64 -18.48 -29.96
C TYR A 143 -10.17 -18.94 -31.35
N ILE A 144 -8.87 -18.86 -31.62
CA ILE A 144 -8.28 -19.33 -32.89
C ILE A 144 -8.49 -20.83 -33.05
N SER A 145 -8.28 -21.63 -32.01
CA SER A 145 -8.48 -23.08 -32.03
C SER A 145 -9.95 -23.45 -32.33
N GLN A 146 -10.90 -22.80 -31.68
CA GLN A 146 -12.33 -23.02 -31.91
C GLN A 146 -12.76 -22.64 -33.33
N ASN A 147 -12.19 -21.56 -33.90
CA ASN A 147 -12.52 -21.11 -35.26
C ASN A 147 -11.73 -21.84 -36.36
N LEU A 148 -10.55 -22.39 -36.07
CA LEU A 148 -9.79 -23.26 -37.00
C LEU A 148 -10.50 -24.60 -37.23
N ILE A 149 -11.22 -25.10 -36.23
CA ILE A 149 -12.05 -26.31 -36.36
C ILE A 149 -13.23 -26.08 -37.32
N VAL A 150 -13.63 -24.81 -37.56
CA VAL A 150 -14.73 -24.44 -38.48
C VAL A 150 -14.28 -24.37 -39.95
N PHE A 151 -12.98 -24.42 -40.25
CA PHE A 151 -12.46 -24.46 -41.63
C PHE A 151 -11.77 -25.79 -41.96
N PRO A 152 -12.50 -26.90 -42.12
CA PRO A 152 -11.93 -28.20 -42.50
C PRO A 152 -11.34 -28.23 -43.92
N TRP A 153 -11.55 -27.15 -44.70
CA TRP A 153 -11.15 -27.02 -46.11
C TRP A 153 -9.82 -26.30 -46.33
N LEU A 154 -9.20 -25.75 -45.29
CA LEU A 154 -7.90 -25.07 -45.42
C LEU A 154 -6.77 -26.10 -45.27
N PRO A 155 -5.97 -26.36 -46.34
CA PRO A 155 -4.94 -27.38 -46.29
C PRO A 155 -3.89 -27.03 -45.23
N LYS A 156 -3.54 -28.01 -44.37
CA LYS A 156 -2.56 -27.91 -43.26
C LYS A 156 -1.25 -27.20 -43.62
N ILE A 157 -0.88 -27.20 -44.90
CA ILE A 157 0.31 -26.56 -45.47
C ILE A 157 0.30 -25.03 -45.32
N ILE A 158 -0.87 -24.37 -45.40
CA ILE A 158 -0.97 -22.90 -45.30
C ILE A 158 -0.77 -22.45 -43.85
N ILE A 159 -1.30 -23.20 -42.88
CA ILE A 159 -1.16 -22.93 -41.44
C ILE A 159 0.32 -23.03 -41.01
N LEU A 160 1.04 -24.05 -41.48
CA LEU A 160 2.48 -24.23 -41.20
C LEU A 160 3.36 -23.12 -41.80
N LYS A 161 2.96 -22.54 -42.95
CA LYS A 161 3.67 -21.40 -43.57
C LYS A 161 3.46 -20.10 -42.79
N LEU A 162 2.27 -19.87 -42.24
CA LEU A 162 1.97 -18.71 -41.40
C LEU A 162 2.70 -18.76 -40.05
N ILE A 163 2.83 -19.95 -39.45
CA ILE A 163 3.55 -20.12 -38.16
C ILE A 163 5.07 -19.90 -38.33
N LYS A 164 5.67 -20.30 -39.46
CA LYS A 164 7.10 -20.03 -39.76
C LYS A 164 7.40 -18.59 -40.18
N SER A 165 6.38 -17.78 -40.45
CA SER A 165 6.52 -16.38 -40.86
C SER A 165 6.59 -15.41 -39.68
N CYS A 166 6.37 -15.85 -38.44
CA CYS A 166 6.62 -15.01 -37.27
C CYS A 166 8.12 -14.97 -36.98
N PRO A 167 8.78 -13.79 -37.06
CA PRO A 167 10.15 -13.66 -36.61
C PRO A 167 10.20 -13.89 -35.10
N ASN A 168 11.15 -14.70 -34.64
CA ASN A 168 11.49 -14.80 -33.23
C ASN A 168 11.98 -13.42 -32.75
N THR A 169 11.22 -12.78 -31.86
CA THR A 169 11.69 -11.73 -30.95
C THR A 169 11.06 -11.93 -29.59
#